data_AF-A0A1W1BYJ7-F1
#
_entry.id   AF-A0A1W1BYJ7-F1
#
_cell.length_a   1.000
_cell.length_b   1.000
_cell.length_c   1.000
_cell.angle_alpha   90.00
_cell.angle_beta   90.00
_cell.angle_gamma   90.00
#
_symmetry.space_group_name_H-M   'P 1'
#
loop_
_entity.id
_entity.type
_entity.pdbx_description
1 polymer ?
#
loop_
_entity_poly.entity_id
_entity_poly.type
_entity_poly.pdbx_seq_one_letter_code
_entity_poly.pdbx_strand_id
1 'polypeptide(L)'
;MNYMQLGATLFIPASHKRLEEIVCQNKYPHLKSLVIDFEDGLEESHFESAMQNINSILTNITTNSLLTFIRAKNAQHLSELLQLSHIDNITGFVLAKFSLNNAETYLSLLSSTNHVIMPSIEGEELFNHQKLYALKKIIMTNKHKILLVRFGLEDMLRQLSLRRECDESIFDLSAPASVLGNFIATFKSAGFAVSGGVYPCYRDKDGFIKDVKKH
;
A
#
# COMPACT_ATOMS: atom_id res chain seq x y z
N MET A 1 -12.18 11.01 1.95
CA MET A 1 -11.17 10.77 3.02
C MET A 1 -9.87 11.48 2.66
N ASN A 2 -9.14 12.04 3.62
CA ASN A 2 -7.87 12.74 3.39
C ASN A 2 -6.69 11.82 3.79
N TYR A 3 -5.67 11.69 2.93
CA TYR A 3 -4.49 10.86 3.18
C TYR A 3 -3.74 11.22 4.47
N MET A 4 -3.82 12.47 4.95
CA MET A 4 -3.23 12.90 6.21
C MET A 4 -3.81 12.19 7.44
N GLN A 5 -5.02 11.64 7.32
CA GLN A 5 -5.67 10.89 8.40
C GLN A 5 -4.99 9.54 8.66
N LEU A 6 -4.22 9.02 7.70
CA LEU A 6 -3.46 7.77 7.85
C LEU A 6 -2.40 7.88 8.97
N GLY A 7 -1.72 9.01 9.08
CA GLY A 7 -0.55 9.10 9.98
C GLY A 7 0.51 8.04 9.62
N ALA A 8 1.13 7.44 10.63
CA ALA A 8 2.06 6.32 10.43
C ALA A 8 1.28 5.01 10.29
N THR A 9 1.14 4.53 9.06
CA THR A 9 0.43 3.26 8.76
C THR A 9 1.26 2.05 9.17
N LEU A 10 0.71 1.20 10.02
CA LEU A 10 1.31 -0.08 10.38
C LEU A 10 1.06 -1.10 9.27
N PHE A 11 2.11 -1.79 8.80
CA PHE A 11 1.98 -2.97 7.93
C PHE A 11 2.16 -4.22 8.80
N ILE A 12 1.25 -5.19 8.64
CA ILE A 12 1.30 -6.44 9.40
C ILE A 12 0.96 -7.63 8.50
N PRO A 13 1.70 -8.76 8.57
CA PRO A 13 1.32 -9.97 7.88
C PRO A 13 -0.09 -10.45 8.23
N ALA A 14 -0.83 -10.95 7.23
CA ALA A 14 -2.14 -11.55 7.44
C ALA A 14 -2.12 -12.80 8.34
N SER A 15 -0.97 -13.47 8.44
CA SER A 15 -0.72 -14.62 9.32
C SER A 15 -0.36 -14.24 10.77
N HIS A 16 -0.31 -12.94 11.10
CA HIS A 16 0.14 -12.51 12.42
C HIS A 16 -0.81 -13.01 13.54
N LYS A 17 -0.26 -13.73 14.52
CA LYS A 17 -1.03 -14.43 15.57
C LYS A 17 -1.99 -13.55 16.38
N ARG A 18 -1.70 -12.24 16.49
CA ARG A 18 -2.53 -11.25 17.20
C ARG A 18 -3.17 -10.24 16.25
N LEU A 19 -3.42 -10.63 15.00
CA LEU A 19 -4.00 -9.73 13.99
C LEU A 19 -5.34 -9.17 14.48
N GLU A 20 -6.21 -10.02 15.01
CA GLU A 20 -7.51 -9.63 15.53
C GLU A 20 -7.42 -8.58 16.65
N GLU A 21 -6.55 -8.79 17.65
CA GLU A 21 -6.33 -7.84 18.75
C GLU A 21 -5.88 -6.45 18.24
N ILE A 22 -5.17 -6.41 17.11
CA ILE A 22 -4.67 -5.17 16.52
C ILE A 22 -5.74 -4.49 15.68
N VAL A 23 -6.43 -5.25 14.82
CA VAL A 23 -7.51 -4.77 13.97
C VAL A 23 -8.68 -4.23 14.81
N CYS A 24 -9.00 -4.91 15.92
CA CYS A 24 -10.03 -4.47 16.85
C CYS A 24 -9.53 -3.42 17.86
N GLN A 25 -8.32 -2.88 17.69
CA GLN A 25 -7.69 -1.87 18.55
C GLN A 25 -7.53 -2.24 20.04
N ASN A 26 -7.66 -3.51 20.40
CA ASN A 26 -7.43 -4.01 21.76
C ASN A 26 -5.95 -3.88 22.19
N LYS A 27 -5.02 -4.01 21.24
CA LYS A 27 -3.57 -3.95 21.51
C LYS A 27 -2.97 -2.55 21.34
N TYR A 28 -3.42 -1.80 20.34
CA TYR A 28 -2.91 -0.46 20.02
C TYR A 28 -4.06 0.55 19.86
N PRO A 29 -4.64 1.06 20.96
CA PRO A 29 -5.85 1.90 20.92
C PRO A 29 -5.69 3.23 20.16
N HIS A 30 -4.46 3.71 19.98
CA HIS A 30 -4.16 4.97 19.28
C HIS A 30 -3.72 4.76 17.82
N LEU A 31 -3.71 3.53 17.32
CA LEU A 31 -3.37 3.25 15.92
C LEU A 31 -4.44 3.86 15.02
N LYS A 32 -4.01 4.63 14.02
CA LYS A 32 -4.90 5.35 13.08
C LYS A 32 -5.17 4.56 11.81
N SER A 33 -4.17 3.85 11.31
CA SER A 33 -4.30 3.04 10.09
C SER A 33 -3.44 1.78 10.14
N LEU A 34 -3.93 0.77 9.44
CA LEU A 34 -3.33 -0.56 9.35
C LEU A 34 -3.45 -1.10 7.93
N VAL A 35 -2.40 -1.76 7.44
CA VAL A 35 -2.44 -2.59 6.24
C VAL A 35 -2.18 -4.03 6.65
N ILE A 36 -3.15 -4.90 6.39
CA ILE A 36 -3.04 -6.35 6.50
C ILE A 36 -2.42 -6.86 5.20
N ASP A 37 -1.21 -7.41 5.29
CA ASP A 37 -0.39 -7.75 4.13
C ASP A 37 -0.48 -9.24 3.77
N PHE A 38 -0.98 -9.52 2.57
CA PHE A 38 -1.03 -10.86 1.96
C PHE A 38 0.03 -11.07 0.88
N GLU A 39 0.92 -10.10 0.69
CA GLU A 39 1.97 -10.15 -0.32
C GLU A 39 3.32 -10.49 0.32
N ASP A 40 4.31 -9.60 0.33
CA ASP A 40 5.66 -9.94 0.81
C ASP A 40 5.72 -10.42 2.27
N GLY A 41 4.75 -10.03 3.10
CA GLY A 41 4.68 -10.42 4.51
C GLY A 41 4.16 -11.84 4.77
N LEU A 42 3.68 -12.57 3.76
CA LEU A 42 2.95 -13.83 3.94
C LEU A 42 3.61 -14.98 3.17
N GLU A 43 4.03 -16.02 3.88
CA GLU A 43 4.49 -17.26 3.26
C GLU A 43 3.34 -18.01 2.59
N GLU A 44 3.61 -18.64 1.43
CA GLU A 44 2.59 -19.36 0.64
C GLU A 44 1.90 -20.47 1.47
N SER A 45 2.65 -21.16 2.34
CA SER A 45 2.14 -22.19 3.25
C SER A 45 1.09 -21.69 4.25
N HIS A 46 1.07 -20.39 4.53
CA HIS A 46 0.14 -19.75 5.44
C HIS A 46 -1.04 -19.08 4.73
N PHE A 47 -1.04 -19.02 3.39
CA PHE A 47 -2.02 -18.27 2.62
C PHE A 47 -3.47 -18.72 2.87
N GLU A 48 -3.75 -20.03 2.77
CA GLU A 48 -5.09 -20.57 3.00
C GLU A 48 -5.59 -20.28 4.43
N SER A 49 -4.72 -20.50 5.42
CA SER A 49 -5.05 -20.22 6.82
C SER A 49 -5.31 -18.72 7.06
N ALA A 50 -4.56 -17.84 6.39
CA ALA A 50 -4.76 -16.40 6.48
C ALA A 50 -6.10 -15.98 5.84
N MET A 51 -6.48 -16.57 4.72
CA MET A 51 -7.79 -16.34 4.06
C MET A 51 -8.97 -16.81 4.94
N GLN A 52 -8.84 -17.94 5.64
CA GLN A 52 -9.87 -18.40 6.57
C GLN A 52 -9.97 -17.49 7.80
N ASN A 53 -8.83 -17.09 8.36
CA ASN A 53 -8.77 -16.24 9.54
C ASN A 53 -9.32 -14.84 9.26
N ILE A 54 -8.97 -14.23 8.12
CA ILE A 54 -9.42 -12.87 7.81
C ILE A 54 -10.93 -12.78 7.73
N ASN A 55 -11.62 -13.79 7.18
CA ASN A 55 -13.07 -13.82 7.12
C ASN A 55 -13.70 -13.75 8.53
N SER A 56 -13.10 -14.44 9.50
CA SER A 56 -13.54 -14.42 10.91
C SER A 56 -13.18 -13.10 11.61
N ILE A 57 -12.07 -12.47 11.24
CA ILE A 57 -11.67 -11.18 11.81
C ILE A 57 -12.59 -10.07 11.31
N LEU A 58 -12.98 -10.09 10.03
CA LEU A 58 -13.85 -9.08 9.43
C LEU A 58 -15.21 -8.97 10.15
N THR A 59 -15.77 -10.07 10.67
CA THR A 59 -17.02 -10.06 11.45
C THR A 59 -16.88 -9.27 12.77
N ASN A 60 -15.67 -9.20 13.32
CA ASN A 60 -15.42 -8.60 14.63
C ASN A 60 -15.02 -7.12 14.53
N ILE A 61 -14.82 -6.61 13.31
CA ILE A 61 -14.65 -5.18 13.05
C ILE A 61 -16.00 -4.49 13.21
N THR A 62 -16.22 -3.90 14.38
CA THR A 62 -17.49 -3.24 14.74
C THR A 62 -17.42 -1.70 14.70
N THR A 63 -16.22 -1.13 14.67
CA THR A 63 -16.03 0.33 14.63
C THR A 63 -15.06 0.75 13.53
N ASN A 64 -15.38 1.85 12.85
CA ASN A 64 -14.56 2.41 11.78
C ASN A 64 -13.54 3.45 12.27
N SER A 65 -13.12 3.37 13.55
CA SER A 65 -12.16 4.34 14.09
C SER A 65 -10.72 4.05 13.64
N LEU A 66 -10.40 2.78 13.36
CA LEU A 66 -9.18 2.36 12.69
C LEU A 66 -9.38 2.29 11.17
N LEU A 67 -8.55 3.01 10.41
CA LEU A 67 -8.53 2.89 8.96
C LEU A 67 -7.83 1.59 8.55
N THR A 68 -8.62 0.55 8.27
CA THR A 68 -8.11 -0.78 7.96
C THR A 68 -8.05 -1.00 6.46
N PHE A 69 -6.91 -1.45 5.96
CA PHE A 69 -6.70 -1.79 4.57
C PHE A 69 -6.17 -3.22 4.43
N ILE A 70 -6.45 -3.84 3.29
CA ILE A 70 -5.82 -5.12 2.92
C ILE A 70 -4.93 -4.90 1.70
N ARG A 71 -3.70 -5.41 1.72
CA ARG A 71 -2.81 -5.42 0.54
C ARG A 71 -3.05 -6.70 -0.25
N ALA A 72 -3.69 -6.58 -1.40
CA ALA A 72 -3.93 -7.71 -2.29
C ALA A 72 -2.69 -7.99 -3.13
N LYS A 73 -2.19 -9.24 -3.10
CA LYS A 73 -1.01 -9.67 -3.87
C LYS A 73 -1.18 -9.64 -5.40
N ASN A 74 -2.40 -9.80 -5.90
CA ASN A 74 -2.74 -9.70 -7.33
C ASN A 74 -4.27 -9.47 -7.51
N ALA A 75 -4.72 -9.28 -8.75
CA ALA A 75 -6.14 -9.02 -9.07
C ALA A 75 -7.05 -10.23 -8.78
N GLN A 76 -6.57 -11.45 -8.97
CA GLN A 76 -7.33 -12.67 -8.64
C GLN A 76 -7.60 -12.75 -7.13
N HIS A 77 -6.58 -12.52 -6.31
CA HIS A 77 -6.70 -12.48 -4.87
C HIS A 77 -7.61 -11.33 -4.41
N LEU A 78 -7.55 -10.16 -5.05
CA LEU A 78 -8.53 -9.11 -4.76
C LEU A 78 -9.97 -9.58 -5.03
N SER A 79 -10.21 -10.28 -6.15
CA SER A 79 -11.53 -10.83 -6.46
C SER A 79 -12.01 -11.81 -5.38
N GLU A 80 -11.12 -12.63 -4.82
CA GLU A 80 -11.42 -13.55 -3.73
C GLU A 80 -11.73 -12.80 -2.43
N LEU A 81 -10.95 -11.78 -2.08
CA LEU A 81 -11.19 -10.93 -0.91
C LEU A 81 -12.54 -10.21 -0.98
N LEU A 82 -12.94 -9.73 -2.16
CA LEU A 82 -14.22 -9.06 -2.37
C LEU A 82 -15.44 -9.98 -2.23
N GLN A 83 -15.24 -11.30 -2.22
CA GLN A 83 -16.29 -12.28 -1.95
C GLN A 83 -16.46 -12.59 -0.46
N LEU A 84 -15.55 -12.11 0.40
CA LEU A 84 -15.64 -12.35 1.84
C LEU A 84 -16.83 -11.61 2.43
N SER A 85 -17.53 -12.29 3.34
CA SER A 85 -18.57 -11.66 4.15
C SER A 85 -17.95 -10.52 4.96
N HIS A 86 -18.66 -9.40 5.06
CA HIS A 86 -18.22 -8.23 5.84
C HIS A 86 -16.94 -7.56 5.31
N ILE A 87 -16.55 -7.77 4.06
CA ILE A 87 -15.44 -7.03 3.46
C ILE A 87 -15.66 -5.52 3.52
N ASP A 88 -16.91 -5.04 3.47
CA ASP A 88 -17.28 -3.63 3.64
C ASP A 88 -16.87 -3.01 4.99
N ASN A 89 -16.48 -3.82 5.98
CA ASN A 89 -15.98 -3.33 7.27
C ASN A 89 -14.56 -2.74 7.18
N ILE A 90 -13.82 -2.97 6.07
CA ILE A 90 -12.52 -2.32 5.86
C ILE A 90 -12.67 -1.01 5.09
N THR A 91 -11.68 -0.14 5.25
CA THR A 91 -11.60 1.14 4.55
C THR A 91 -11.27 0.97 3.06
N GLY A 92 -10.39 0.04 2.71
CA GLY A 92 -10.10 -0.27 1.31
C GLY A 92 -8.84 -1.08 1.07
N PHE A 93 -8.22 -0.92 -0.10
CA PHE A 93 -7.16 -1.82 -0.54
C PHE A 93 -5.86 -1.11 -0.95
N VAL A 94 -4.74 -1.77 -0.64
CA VAL A 94 -3.45 -1.53 -1.32
C VAL A 94 -3.32 -2.54 -2.43
N LEU A 95 -3.01 -2.09 -3.64
CA LEU A 95 -2.89 -2.97 -4.81
C LEU A 95 -1.42 -3.18 -5.12
N ALA A 96 -0.88 -4.35 -4.76
CA ALA A 96 0.52 -4.69 -5.04
C ALA A 96 0.76 -4.85 -6.54
N LYS A 97 1.99 -4.59 -6.98
CA LYS A 97 2.44 -4.77 -8.37
C LYS A 97 1.49 -4.12 -9.39
N PHE A 98 0.99 -2.92 -9.07
CA PHE A 98 0.08 -2.18 -9.93
C PHE A 98 0.82 -1.73 -11.20
N SER A 99 0.36 -2.19 -12.36
CA SER A 99 1.07 -2.13 -13.65
C SER A 99 0.09 -1.87 -14.79
N LEU A 100 0.60 -1.52 -15.97
CA LEU A 100 -0.26 -1.31 -17.14
C LEU A 100 -1.05 -2.57 -17.53
N ASN A 101 -0.53 -3.75 -17.16
CA ASN A 101 -1.13 -5.03 -17.49
C ASN A 101 -2.34 -5.39 -16.60
N ASN A 102 -2.45 -4.80 -15.40
CA ASN A 102 -3.48 -5.17 -14.43
C ASN A 102 -4.29 -3.98 -13.89
N ALA A 103 -3.93 -2.75 -14.21
CA ALA A 103 -4.56 -1.55 -13.68
C ALA A 103 -6.07 -1.51 -13.93
N GLU A 104 -6.51 -1.74 -15.16
CA GLU A 104 -7.94 -1.74 -15.51
C GLU A 104 -8.70 -2.87 -14.80
N THR A 105 -8.12 -4.06 -14.73
CA THR A 105 -8.70 -5.21 -14.01
C THR A 105 -8.90 -4.88 -12.53
N TYR A 106 -7.89 -4.33 -11.87
CA TYR A 106 -8.01 -3.91 -10.47
C TYR A 106 -9.09 -2.84 -10.26
N LEU A 107 -9.11 -1.81 -11.09
CA LEU A 107 -10.05 -0.69 -10.93
C LEU A 107 -11.49 -1.12 -11.22
N SER A 108 -11.69 -1.98 -12.23
CA SER A 108 -13.02 -2.54 -12.53
C SER A 108 -13.59 -3.36 -11.38
N LEU A 109 -12.78 -4.21 -10.72
CA LEU A 109 -13.20 -4.99 -9.55
C LEU A 109 -13.70 -4.09 -8.40
N LEU A 110 -13.12 -2.91 -8.23
CA LEU A 110 -13.46 -1.98 -7.15
C LEU A 110 -14.50 -0.92 -7.58
N SER A 111 -14.89 -0.88 -8.85
CA SER A 111 -15.73 0.17 -9.43
C SER A 111 -17.11 0.30 -8.76
N SER A 112 -17.71 -0.81 -8.35
CA SER A 112 -19.01 -0.86 -7.67
C SER A 112 -18.94 -0.82 -6.14
N THR A 113 -17.74 -0.84 -5.56
CA THR A 113 -17.54 -0.87 -4.11
C THR A 113 -17.38 0.54 -3.51
N ASN A 114 -17.48 0.68 -2.18
CA ASN A 114 -17.18 1.94 -1.49
C ASN A 114 -15.72 2.04 -1.02
N HIS A 115 -14.90 1.02 -1.33
CA HIS A 115 -13.51 0.96 -0.89
C HIS A 115 -12.65 2.02 -1.56
N VAL A 116 -11.79 2.66 -0.77
CA VAL A 116 -10.73 3.50 -1.32
C VAL A 116 -9.55 2.65 -1.79
N ILE A 117 -8.74 3.21 -2.67
CA ILE A 117 -7.71 2.50 -3.41
C ILE A 117 -6.37 3.19 -3.22
N MET A 118 -5.35 2.39 -2.94
CA MET A 118 -3.94 2.79 -2.90
C MET A 118 -3.12 1.93 -3.87
N PRO A 119 -3.03 2.30 -5.16
CA PRO A 119 -2.18 1.57 -6.11
C PRO A 119 -0.71 1.65 -5.71
N SER A 120 0.00 0.52 -5.74
CA SER A 120 1.42 0.43 -5.44
C SER A 120 2.20 0.04 -6.69
N ILE A 121 2.94 1.01 -7.24
CA ILE A 121 3.73 0.84 -8.46
C ILE A 121 5.13 0.39 -8.03
N GLU A 122 5.48 -0.85 -8.34
CA GLU A 122 6.67 -1.54 -7.82
C GLU A 122 7.55 -2.08 -8.96
N GLY A 123 7.02 -2.14 -10.19
CA GLY A 123 7.66 -2.75 -11.35
C GLY A 123 8.44 -1.78 -12.23
N GLU A 124 8.68 -2.22 -13.47
CA GLU A 124 9.44 -1.48 -14.48
C GLU A 124 8.83 -0.11 -14.82
N GLU A 125 7.53 0.10 -14.56
CA GLU A 125 6.87 1.38 -14.77
C GLU A 125 7.52 2.51 -13.98
N LEU A 126 8.09 2.24 -12.80
CA LEU A 126 8.81 3.26 -12.02
C LEU A 126 9.93 3.93 -12.83
N PHE A 127 10.59 3.17 -13.71
CA PHE A 127 11.76 3.61 -14.45
C PHE A 127 11.43 4.25 -15.80
N ASN A 128 10.16 4.29 -16.18
CA ASN A 128 9.75 4.78 -17.50
C ASN A 128 8.65 5.86 -17.37
N HIS A 129 9.03 7.10 -17.70
CA HIS A 129 8.13 8.25 -17.61
C HIS A 129 6.85 8.09 -18.45
N GLN A 130 6.94 7.49 -19.65
CA GLN A 130 5.77 7.26 -20.50
C GLN A 130 4.82 6.24 -19.86
N LYS A 131 5.36 5.18 -19.23
CA LYS A 131 4.55 4.18 -18.51
C LYS A 131 3.88 4.78 -17.27
N LEU A 132 4.59 5.59 -16.48
CA LEU A 132 3.98 6.34 -15.37
C LEU A 132 2.85 7.26 -15.83
N TYR A 133 3.05 7.97 -16.94
CA TYR A 133 2.04 8.86 -17.49
C TYR A 133 0.81 8.08 -17.99
N ALA A 134 1.01 6.91 -18.59
CA ALA A 134 -0.07 6.01 -18.98
C ALA A 134 -0.84 5.48 -17.76
N LEU A 135 -0.15 5.00 -16.71
CA LEU A 135 -0.78 4.59 -15.46
C LEU A 135 -1.58 5.72 -14.82
N LYS A 136 -1.02 6.93 -14.78
CA LYS A 136 -1.72 8.11 -14.28
C LYS A 136 -3.03 8.35 -15.03
N LYS A 137 -3.06 8.23 -16.36
CA LYS A 137 -4.31 8.37 -17.14
C LYS A 137 -5.36 7.33 -16.73
N ILE A 138 -4.96 6.09 -16.50
CA ILE A 138 -5.85 5.02 -16.03
C ILE A 138 -6.38 5.35 -14.63
N ILE A 139 -5.48 5.67 -13.69
CA ILE A 139 -5.83 6.04 -12.30
C ILE A 139 -6.74 7.27 -12.25
N MET A 140 -6.57 8.24 -13.16
CA MET A 140 -7.42 9.43 -13.22
C MET A 140 -8.91 9.13 -13.41
N THR A 141 -9.26 8.05 -14.11
CA THR A 141 -10.65 7.66 -14.33
C THR A 141 -11.38 7.34 -13.01
N ASN A 142 -10.61 6.96 -11.98
CA ASN A 142 -11.10 6.59 -10.66
C ASN A 142 -10.63 7.55 -9.56
N LYS A 143 -10.26 8.81 -9.90
CA LYS A 143 -9.63 9.77 -8.97
C LYS A 143 -10.31 9.83 -7.59
N HIS A 144 -11.63 9.85 -7.56
CA HIS A 144 -12.43 9.99 -6.34
C HIS A 144 -12.25 8.83 -5.35
N LYS A 145 -11.82 7.64 -5.81
CA LYS A 145 -11.51 6.49 -4.96
C LYS A 145 -10.03 6.38 -4.60
N ILE A 146 -9.15 7.08 -5.30
CA ILE A 146 -7.71 6.99 -5.09
C ILE A 146 -7.31 7.86 -3.89
N LEU A 147 -6.93 7.20 -2.79
CA LEU A 147 -6.50 7.90 -1.58
C LEU A 147 -5.09 8.50 -1.75
N LEU A 148 -4.17 7.70 -2.28
CA LEU A 148 -2.79 8.07 -2.61
C LEU A 148 -2.21 7.03 -3.57
N VAL A 149 -1.12 7.38 -4.27
CA VAL A 149 -0.36 6.46 -5.12
C VAL A 149 0.96 6.12 -4.43
N ARG A 150 1.31 4.84 -4.35
CA ARG A 150 2.51 4.34 -3.68
C ARG A 150 3.59 3.94 -4.68
N PHE A 151 4.84 4.04 -4.27
CA PHE A 151 5.99 3.47 -4.99
C PHE A 151 6.70 2.42 -4.13
N GLY A 152 7.10 1.30 -4.75
CA GLY A 152 7.90 0.25 -4.13
C GLY A 152 9.36 0.66 -3.98
N LEU A 153 9.75 1.12 -2.79
CA LEU A 153 11.12 1.56 -2.52
C LEU A 153 12.12 0.39 -2.62
N GLU A 154 11.84 -0.72 -1.93
CA GLU A 154 12.69 -1.90 -1.93
C GLU A 154 12.74 -2.58 -3.31
N ASP A 155 11.60 -2.66 -4.01
CA ASP A 155 11.56 -3.18 -5.37
C ASP A 155 12.37 -2.34 -6.36
N MET A 156 12.34 -1.01 -6.20
CA MET A 156 13.15 -0.09 -6.99
C MET A 156 14.64 -0.31 -6.74
N LEU A 157 15.06 -0.36 -5.48
CA LEU A 157 16.46 -0.60 -5.11
C LEU A 157 16.96 -1.95 -5.64
N ARG A 158 16.16 -3.00 -5.48
CA ARG A 158 16.46 -4.35 -6.00
C ARG A 158 16.64 -4.37 -7.51
N GLN A 159 15.76 -3.71 -8.27
CA GLN A 159 15.87 -3.61 -9.73
C GLN A 159 17.09 -2.82 -10.19
N LEU A 160 17.52 -1.82 -9.41
CA LEU A 160 18.76 -1.07 -9.65
C LEU A 160 20.02 -1.80 -9.17
N SER A 161 19.88 -2.97 -8.54
CA SER A 161 20.98 -3.68 -7.86
C SER A 161 21.69 -2.80 -6.82
N LEU A 162 20.94 -1.91 -6.18
CA LEU A 162 21.43 -1.02 -5.12
C LEU A 162 21.02 -1.56 -3.75
N ARG A 163 21.85 -1.27 -2.76
CA ARG A 163 21.51 -1.38 -1.35
C ARG A 163 21.56 0.00 -0.73
N ARG A 164 20.80 0.17 0.35
CA ARG A 164 20.75 1.41 1.12
C ARG A 164 21.04 1.06 2.57
N GLU A 165 22.03 1.72 3.15
CA GLU A 165 22.25 1.66 4.60
C GLU A 165 21.25 2.57 5.33
N CYS A 166 20.98 2.30 6.61
CA CYS A 166 19.89 2.96 7.34
C CYS A 166 20.01 4.49 7.43
N ASP A 167 21.24 5.00 7.48
CA ASP A 167 21.58 6.41 7.63
C ASP A 167 21.64 7.18 6.29
N GLU A 168 21.65 6.48 5.16
CA GLU A 168 21.61 7.07 3.83
C GLU A 168 20.17 7.47 3.49
N SER A 169 19.95 8.67 2.93
CA SER A 169 18.63 9.02 2.38
C SER A 169 18.53 8.48 0.96
N ILE A 170 17.35 7.98 0.56
CA ILE A 170 17.13 7.53 -0.82
C ILE A 170 17.38 8.65 -1.85
N PHE A 171 17.18 9.90 -1.42
CA PHE A 171 17.40 11.10 -2.24
C PHE A 171 18.87 11.48 -2.41
N ASP A 172 19.76 10.88 -1.61
CA ASP A 172 21.20 11.11 -1.73
C ASP A 172 21.80 10.20 -2.85
N LEU A 173 21.04 9.18 -3.30
CA LEU A 173 21.39 8.30 -4.42
C LEU A 173 20.80 8.84 -5.73
N SER A 174 21.66 9.17 -6.71
CA SER A 174 21.26 9.85 -7.94
C SER A 174 20.20 9.11 -8.76
N ALA A 175 20.36 7.80 -8.99
CA ALA A 175 19.43 7.01 -9.78
C ALA A 175 18.04 6.87 -9.11
N PRO A 176 17.94 6.42 -7.84
CA PRO A 176 16.67 6.44 -7.10
C PRO A 176 16.03 7.82 -7.02
N ALA A 177 16.80 8.88 -6.74
CA ALA A 177 16.28 10.24 -6.66
C ALA A 177 15.64 10.69 -7.97
N SER A 178 16.25 10.37 -9.12
CA SER A 178 15.70 10.65 -10.44
C SER A 178 14.38 9.90 -10.69
N VAL A 179 14.32 8.62 -10.34
CA VAL A 179 13.11 7.80 -10.47
C VAL A 179 11.97 8.36 -9.61
N LEU A 180 12.26 8.64 -8.34
CA LEU A 180 11.27 9.21 -7.40
C LEU A 180 10.85 10.62 -7.81
N GLY A 181 11.75 11.45 -8.31
CA GLY A 181 11.44 12.78 -8.83
C GLY A 181 10.40 12.71 -9.95
N ASN A 182 10.60 11.81 -10.92
CA ASN A 182 9.66 11.58 -12.01
C ASN A 182 8.31 11.06 -11.52
N PHE A 183 8.31 10.11 -10.58
CA PHE A 183 7.10 9.58 -9.96
C PHE A 183 6.30 10.68 -9.25
N ILE A 184 6.96 11.42 -8.36
CA ILE A 184 6.36 12.49 -7.56
C ILE A 184 5.80 13.57 -8.48
N ALA A 185 6.58 14.04 -9.46
CA ALA A 185 6.15 15.05 -10.42
C ALA A 185 4.93 14.57 -11.22
N THR A 186 4.89 13.31 -11.64
CA THR A 186 3.79 12.75 -12.43
C THR A 186 2.47 12.71 -11.66
N PHE A 187 2.49 12.29 -10.39
CA PHE A 187 1.28 12.10 -9.60
C PHE A 187 0.87 13.32 -8.79
N LYS A 188 1.79 14.01 -8.10
CA LYS A 188 1.46 15.23 -7.34
C LYS A 188 0.93 16.35 -8.24
N SER A 189 1.49 16.53 -9.44
CA SER A 189 1.00 17.55 -10.40
C SER A 189 -0.43 17.27 -10.90
N ALA A 190 -0.88 16.02 -10.87
CA ALA A 190 -2.25 15.63 -11.19
C ALA A 190 -3.22 15.70 -9.99
N GLY A 191 -2.71 16.13 -8.82
CA GLY A 191 -3.49 16.28 -7.59
C GLY A 191 -3.66 14.98 -6.80
N PHE A 192 -2.76 14.00 -6.98
CA PHE A 192 -2.71 12.84 -6.10
C PHE A 192 -1.74 13.07 -4.94
N ALA A 193 -2.09 12.54 -3.77
CA ALA A 193 -1.11 12.29 -2.73
C ALA A 193 -0.20 11.12 -3.14
N VAL A 194 1.04 11.15 -2.67
CA VAL A 194 2.02 10.10 -2.92
C VAL A 194 2.65 9.65 -1.60
N SER A 195 2.99 8.38 -1.51
CA SER A 195 3.69 7.82 -0.35
C SER A 195 4.76 6.84 -0.82
N GLY A 196 5.89 6.82 -0.14
CA GLY A 196 6.86 5.74 -0.28
C GLY A 196 6.40 4.45 0.40
N GLY A 197 7.18 3.40 0.12
CA GLY A 197 7.13 2.12 0.81
C GLY A 197 7.52 2.22 2.29
N VAL A 198 7.71 1.06 2.92
CA VAL A 198 8.04 0.94 4.35
C VAL A 198 9.47 1.46 4.60
N TYR A 199 9.68 2.19 5.70
CA TYR A 199 11.02 2.53 6.17
C TYR A 199 11.62 1.32 6.88
N PRO A 200 12.72 0.72 6.37
CA PRO A 200 13.19 -0.59 6.85
C PRO A 200 13.86 -0.52 8.24
N CYS A 201 14.32 0.65 8.67
CA CYS A 201 15.18 0.80 9.85
C CYS A 201 14.36 1.13 11.10
N TYR A 202 13.69 0.12 11.67
CA TYR A 202 12.81 0.27 12.84
C TYR A 202 13.45 1.00 14.04
N ARG A 203 14.77 0.87 14.23
CA ARG A 203 15.50 1.49 15.36
C ARG A 203 16.03 2.89 15.07
N ASP A 204 16.02 3.32 13.81
CA ASP A 204 16.55 4.63 13.40
C ASP A 204 15.46 5.69 13.37
N LYS A 205 15.21 6.29 14.53
CA LYS A 205 14.22 7.35 14.68
C LYS A 205 14.62 8.62 13.92
N ASP A 206 15.90 8.96 13.90
CA ASP A 206 16.38 10.23 13.33
C ASP A 206 16.42 10.17 11.79
N GLY A 207 16.85 9.03 11.23
CA GLY A 207 16.75 8.73 9.80
C GLY A 207 15.29 8.71 9.32
N PHE A 208 14.37 8.10 10.09
CA PHE A 208 12.94 8.14 9.78
C PHE A 208 12.40 9.58 9.73
N ILE A 209 12.73 10.42 10.72
CA ILE A 209 12.29 11.83 10.74
C ILE A 209 12.86 12.60 9.54
N LYS A 210 14.12 12.36 9.17
CA LYS A 210 14.77 13.00 8.02
C LYS A 210 14.10 12.63 6.70
N ASP A 211 13.78 11.36 6.49
CA ASP A 211 13.10 10.88 5.28
C ASP A 211 11.67 11.42 5.19
N VAL A 212 10.90 11.37 6.29
CA VAL A 212 9.51 11.88 6.31
C VAL A 212 9.45 13.39 6.03
N LYS A 213 10.41 14.18 6.51
CA LYS A 213 10.45 15.63 6.25
C LYS A 213 10.78 16.02 4.81
N LYS A 214 11.32 15.10 4.01
CA LYS A 214 11.62 15.33 2.58
C LYS A 214 10.44 14.97 1.65
N HIS A 215 9.31 14.49 2.19
CA HIS A 215 8.12 14.04 1.43
C HIS A 215 7.01 15.10 1.31
#